data_AF-A0AAD5FF79-F1
#
_entry.id   AF-A0AAD5FF79-F1
#
_cell.length_a   1.000
_cell.length_b   1.000
_cell.length_c   1.000
_cell.angle_alpha   90.00
_cell.angle_beta   90.00
_cell.angle_gamma   90.00
#
_symmetry.space_group_name_H-M   'P 1'
#
loop_
_entity.id
_entity.type
_entity.pdbx_description
1 polymer ?
#
loop_
_entity_poly.entity_id
_entity_poly.type
_entity_poly.pdbx_seq_one_letter_code
_entity_poly.pdbx_strand_id
1 'polypeptide(L)'
;QVTAVDFSNVQSIVECGLFPQALEEVRGCLHPGVLPPVSVLCECMQHALQGEAEPYFLSLFNIVLNDILCNNPTWHCPASVKYFLKILQCPECKTLSAWSFLQTSVRFCLGSTKTCHSLPSPASTELLHFHGKLQAFILRLFQLELHGMATTGRAAGSQGSVLYSMFWGVWETTKLSSKALQQLADLLVETTLWALHSSQEWRLRVLGTLQEILAVVVEYWALEHTRYNSLIVQNGFQDFAEYIAIQCQ
;
A
#
# COMPACT_ATOMS: atom_id res chain seq x y z
N GLN A 1 -20.51 19.85 19.84
CA GLN A 1 -19.45 20.63 19.15
C GLN A 1 -18.28 19.70 18.98
N VAL A 2 -17.97 19.27 17.76
CA VAL A 2 -16.69 18.59 17.50
C VAL A 2 -15.68 19.71 17.34
N THR A 3 -14.79 19.88 18.33
CA THR A 3 -13.62 20.75 18.18
C THR A 3 -12.83 20.25 16.98
N ALA A 4 -12.71 21.09 15.95
CA ALA A 4 -11.83 20.79 14.83
C ALA A 4 -10.41 20.66 15.38
N VAL A 5 -9.79 19.51 15.18
CA VAL A 5 -8.37 19.31 15.52
C VAL A 5 -7.54 20.22 14.61
N ASP A 6 -6.73 21.07 15.21
CA ASP A 6 -5.86 22.00 14.49
C ASP A 6 -4.47 21.39 14.31
N PHE A 7 -4.05 21.23 13.06
CA PHE A 7 -2.72 20.73 12.69
C PHE A 7 -1.80 21.86 12.17
N SER A 8 -2.19 23.14 12.32
CA SER A 8 -1.42 24.29 11.84
C SER A 8 0.03 24.29 12.35
N ASN A 9 0.22 23.95 13.63
CA ASN A 9 1.54 23.85 14.26
C ASN A 9 2.38 22.70 13.67
N VAL A 10 1.75 21.57 13.29
CA VAL A 10 2.47 20.40 12.77
C VAL A 10 3.20 20.72 11.47
N GLN A 11 2.56 21.44 10.55
CA GLN A 11 3.21 21.84 9.29
C GLN A 11 4.46 22.69 9.55
N SER A 12 4.40 23.62 10.51
CA SER A 12 5.55 24.46 10.88
C SER A 12 6.70 23.62 11.48
N ILE A 13 6.37 22.59 12.27
CA ILE A 13 7.37 21.67 12.84
C ILE A 13 8.06 20.86 11.74
N VAL A 14 7.31 20.38 10.74
CA VAL A 14 7.88 19.68 9.57
C VAL A 14 8.78 20.61 8.74
N GLU A 15 8.35 21.86 8.50
CA GLU A 15 9.15 22.86 7.79
C GLU A 15 10.49 23.17 8.49
N CYS A 16 10.53 23.03 9.81
CA CYS A 16 11.76 23.13 10.61
C CYS A 16 12.61 21.84 10.62
N GLY A 17 12.23 20.81 9.88
CA GLY A 17 12.93 19.52 9.82
C GLY A 17 12.76 18.65 11.07
N LEU A 18 11.83 18.98 11.96
CA LEU A 18 11.58 18.29 13.22
C LEU A 18 10.56 17.15 13.04
N PHE A 19 10.85 16.23 12.12
CA PHE A 19 9.92 15.17 11.71
C PHE A 19 9.43 14.27 12.86
N PRO A 20 10.28 13.81 13.81
CA PRO A 20 9.80 13.01 14.94
C PRO A 20 8.77 13.75 15.79
N GLN A 21 9.03 15.01 16.13
CA GLN A 21 8.14 15.85 16.94
C GLN A 21 6.82 16.12 16.21
N ALA A 22 6.87 16.34 14.89
CA ALA A 22 5.66 16.48 14.09
C ALA A 22 4.79 15.22 14.16
N LEU A 23 5.39 14.03 14.10
CA LEU A 23 4.66 12.77 14.22
C LEU A 23 4.13 12.50 15.64
N GLU A 24 4.86 12.89 16.68
CA GLU A 24 4.38 12.81 18.06
C GLU A 24 3.15 13.68 18.27
N GLU A 25 3.17 14.93 17.77
CA GLU A 25 2.04 15.86 17.82
C GLU A 25 0.84 15.30 17.04
N VAL A 26 1.08 14.81 15.81
CA VAL A 26 0.04 14.13 15.02
C VAL A 26 -0.59 13.01 15.84
N ARG A 27 0.22 12.12 16.40
CA ARG A 27 -0.23 10.96 17.18
C ARG A 27 -1.03 11.37 18.41
N GLY A 28 -0.61 12.42 19.11
CA GLY A 28 -1.34 12.97 20.26
C GLY A 28 -2.74 13.48 19.91
N CYS A 29 -2.93 13.92 18.66
CA CYS A 29 -4.21 14.39 18.14
C CYS A 29 -5.05 13.29 17.45
N LEU A 30 -4.52 12.08 17.24
CA LEU A 30 -5.25 11.03 16.54
C LEU A 30 -6.38 10.45 17.39
N HIS A 31 -7.60 10.54 16.86
CA HIS A 31 -8.75 9.81 17.34
C HIS A 31 -9.65 9.43 16.16
N PRO A 32 -10.67 8.56 16.34
CA PRO A 32 -11.54 8.14 15.26
C PRO A 32 -12.13 9.32 14.48
N GLY A 33 -12.04 9.25 13.14
CA GLY A 33 -12.52 10.29 12.22
C GLY A 33 -11.57 11.46 11.96
N VAL A 34 -10.42 11.54 12.65
CA VAL A 34 -9.41 12.59 12.41
C VAL A 34 -8.38 12.13 11.39
N LEU A 35 -8.25 12.91 10.32
CA LEU A 35 -7.26 12.72 9.26
C LEU A 35 -6.22 13.85 9.34
N PRO A 36 -4.95 13.56 9.68
CA PRO A 36 -3.86 14.53 9.63
C PRO A 36 -3.66 15.09 8.21
N PRO A 37 -3.04 16.25 8.02
CA PRO A 37 -2.79 16.79 6.68
C PRO A 37 -1.99 15.82 5.81
N VAL A 38 -2.41 15.67 4.55
CA VAL A 38 -1.70 14.82 3.58
C VAL A 38 -0.29 15.34 3.34
N SER A 39 -0.09 16.67 3.33
CA SER A 39 1.22 17.30 3.14
C SER A 39 2.25 16.79 4.16
N VAL A 40 1.88 16.84 5.45
CA VAL A 40 2.71 16.35 6.57
C VAL A 40 3.13 14.90 6.34
N LEU A 41 2.19 14.03 5.97
CA LEU A 41 2.49 12.61 5.75
C LEU A 41 3.34 12.37 4.51
N CYS A 42 3.11 13.14 3.44
CA CYS A 42 3.93 13.07 2.24
C CYS A 42 5.37 13.54 2.50
N GLU A 43 5.57 14.59 3.27
CA GLU A 43 6.90 15.08 3.68
C GLU A 43 7.60 14.08 4.60
N CYS A 44 6.89 13.48 5.56
CA CYS A 44 7.43 12.40 6.38
C CYS A 44 7.80 11.16 5.54
N MET A 45 6.97 10.79 4.57
CA MET A 45 7.27 9.70 3.62
C MET A 45 8.50 10.02 2.79
N GLN A 46 8.63 11.25 2.31
CA GLN A 46 9.80 11.70 1.55
C GLN A 46 11.07 11.58 2.39
N HIS A 47 11.06 12.12 3.61
CA HIS A 47 12.19 12.02 4.53
C HIS A 47 12.56 10.55 4.82
N ALA A 48 11.57 9.68 5.05
CA ALA A 48 11.80 8.26 5.30
C ALA A 48 12.51 7.55 4.12
N LEU A 49 12.14 7.91 2.88
CA LEU A 49 12.65 7.25 1.67
C LEU A 49 14.03 7.76 1.21
N GLN A 50 14.51 8.90 1.75
CA GLN A 50 15.83 9.45 1.44
C GLN A 50 16.99 8.65 2.05
N GLY A 51 16.71 7.73 2.99
CA GLY A 51 17.71 6.82 3.56
C GLY A 51 18.57 7.40 4.70
N GLU A 52 18.40 8.68 5.02
CA GLU A 52 19.10 9.35 6.13
C GLU A 52 18.28 9.37 7.43
N ALA A 53 17.02 8.92 7.39
CA ALA A 53 16.11 8.98 8.51
C ALA A 53 16.48 8.03 9.65
N GLU A 54 16.35 8.50 10.89
CA GLU A 54 16.69 7.71 12.08
C GLU A 54 15.72 6.54 12.31
N PRO A 55 16.19 5.41 12.89
CA PRO A 55 15.34 4.26 13.18
C PRO A 55 14.11 4.58 14.06
N TYR A 56 14.28 5.51 15.00
CA TYR A 56 13.19 5.96 15.87
C TYR A 56 12.06 6.62 15.05
N PHE A 57 12.42 7.55 14.16
CA PHE A 57 11.47 8.20 13.25
C PHE A 57 10.77 7.17 12.36
N LEU A 58 11.51 6.26 11.72
CA LEU A 58 10.93 5.25 10.83
C LEU A 58 9.92 4.35 11.56
N SER A 59 10.22 3.99 12.82
CA SER A 59 9.31 3.21 13.65
C SER A 59 8.07 4.01 14.04
N LEU A 60 8.25 5.26 14.50
CA LEU A 60 7.16 6.15 14.87
C LEU A 60 6.23 6.41 13.68
N PHE A 61 6.79 6.66 12.50
CA PHE A 61 6.01 6.91 11.29
C PHE A 61 5.15 5.71 10.91
N ASN A 62 5.71 4.50 10.97
CA ASN A 62 4.92 3.29 10.75
C ASN A 62 3.79 3.12 11.78
N ILE A 63 4.04 3.44 13.06
CA ILE A 63 3.00 3.41 14.10
C ILE A 63 1.89 4.41 13.75
N VAL A 64 2.24 5.65 13.44
CA VAL A 64 1.28 6.70 13.07
C VAL A 64 0.45 6.31 11.85
N LEU A 65 1.05 5.75 10.80
CA LEU A 65 0.30 5.26 9.63
C LEU A 65 -0.75 4.21 10.02
N ASN A 66 -0.38 3.26 10.88
CA ASN A 66 -1.30 2.22 11.35
C ASN A 66 -2.37 2.79 12.30
N ASP A 67 -2.04 3.73 13.18
CA ASP A 67 -2.99 4.41 14.06
C ASP A 67 -4.03 5.18 13.23
N ILE A 68 -3.61 5.86 12.15
CA ILE A 68 -4.52 6.55 11.23
C ILE A 68 -5.46 5.56 10.53
N LEU A 69 -4.95 4.43 10.05
CA LEU A 69 -5.76 3.38 9.41
C LEU A 69 -6.78 2.76 10.36
N CYS A 70 -6.38 2.49 11.60
CA CYS A 70 -7.28 1.95 12.63
C CYS A 70 -8.38 2.94 13.02
N ASN A 71 -8.04 4.24 13.13
CA ASN A 71 -9.00 5.29 13.48
C ASN A 71 -9.89 5.72 12.30
N ASN A 72 -9.45 5.49 11.07
CA ASN A 72 -10.12 5.95 9.85
C ASN A 72 -10.19 4.83 8.82
N PRO A 73 -10.94 3.75 9.09
CA PRO A 73 -11.07 2.65 8.16
C PRO A 73 -11.58 3.11 6.79
N THR A 74 -11.11 2.46 5.72
CA THR A 74 -11.44 2.85 4.35
C THR A 74 -12.79 2.30 3.88
N TRP A 75 -13.22 1.16 4.41
CA TRP A 75 -14.46 0.52 3.98
C TRP A 75 -15.66 1.47 4.20
N HIS A 76 -16.40 1.76 3.13
CA HIS A 76 -17.56 2.67 3.13
C HIS A 76 -17.26 4.13 3.49
N CYS A 77 -16.00 4.56 3.51
CA CYS A 77 -15.62 5.94 3.74
C CYS A 77 -14.84 6.51 2.54
N PRO A 78 -15.51 7.12 1.55
CA PRO A 78 -14.84 7.68 0.38
C PRO A 78 -13.79 8.75 0.71
N ALA A 79 -13.94 9.46 1.85
CA ALA A 79 -12.96 10.41 2.32
C ALA A 79 -11.65 9.72 2.74
N SER A 80 -11.73 8.65 3.53
CA SER A 80 -10.56 7.82 3.90
C SER A 80 -9.91 7.18 2.68
N VAL A 81 -10.70 6.65 1.73
CA VAL A 81 -10.17 6.08 0.48
C VAL A 81 -9.34 7.11 -0.29
N LYS A 82 -9.91 8.31 -0.52
CA LYS A 82 -9.20 9.43 -1.18
C LYS A 82 -7.94 9.85 -0.41
N TYR A 83 -7.99 9.79 0.92
CA TYR A 83 -6.88 10.14 1.78
C TYR A 83 -5.70 9.18 1.61
N PHE A 84 -5.94 7.88 1.75
CA PHE A 84 -4.88 6.87 1.57
C PHE A 84 -4.37 6.79 0.13
N LEU A 85 -5.22 6.99 -0.88
CA LEU A 85 -4.78 7.08 -2.27
C LEU A 85 -3.83 8.25 -2.54
N LYS A 86 -3.85 9.31 -1.73
CA LYS A 86 -2.89 10.43 -1.82
C LYS A 86 -1.60 10.11 -1.07
N ILE A 87 -1.68 9.52 0.13
CA ILE A 87 -0.49 9.14 0.92
C ILE A 87 0.32 8.05 0.23
N LEU A 88 -0.35 7.09 -0.40
CA LEU A 88 0.28 5.98 -1.09
C LEU A 88 0.84 6.37 -2.47
N GLN A 89 1.03 7.66 -2.75
CA GLN A 89 1.73 8.12 -3.94
C GLN A 89 3.22 8.26 -3.63
N CYS A 90 4.06 8.01 -4.63
CA CYS A 90 5.48 8.28 -4.50
C CYS A 90 5.71 9.79 -4.27
N PRO A 91 6.32 10.22 -3.16
CA PRO A 91 6.47 11.65 -2.84
C PRO A 91 7.40 12.38 -3.81
N GLU A 92 8.36 11.68 -4.41
CA GLU A 92 9.28 12.23 -5.41
C GLU A 92 8.61 12.40 -6.78
N CYS A 93 7.88 11.38 -7.24
CA CYS A 93 7.30 11.40 -8.59
C CYS A 93 5.95 12.14 -8.66
N LYS A 94 5.22 12.26 -7.53
CA LYS A 94 3.96 13.01 -7.29
C LYS A 94 2.75 12.69 -8.20
N THR A 95 2.95 11.96 -9.29
CA THR A 95 1.96 11.67 -10.33
C THR A 95 1.75 10.18 -10.53
N LEU A 96 2.52 9.37 -9.83
CA LEU A 96 2.46 7.92 -9.95
C LEU A 96 1.35 7.34 -9.09
N SER A 97 0.72 6.31 -9.63
CA SER A 97 -0.33 5.57 -8.93
C SER A 97 0.22 4.88 -7.68
N ALA A 98 -0.69 4.57 -6.76
CA ALA A 98 -0.33 3.80 -5.56
C ALA A 98 0.23 2.40 -5.88
N TRP A 99 -0.19 1.82 -7.02
CA TRP A 99 0.43 0.61 -7.57
C TRP A 99 1.92 0.80 -7.87
N SER A 100 2.27 1.89 -8.56
CA SER A 100 3.67 2.17 -8.94
C SER A 100 4.56 2.37 -7.70
N PHE A 101 3.98 2.90 -6.62
CA PHE A 101 4.67 3.06 -5.35
C PHE A 101 4.92 1.70 -4.67
N LEU A 102 3.91 0.81 -4.60
CA LEU A 102 4.09 -0.56 -4.11
C LEU A 102 5.14 -1.31 -4.92
N GLN A 103 5.05 -1.26 -6.25
CA GLN A 103 6.01 -1.92 -7.15
C GLN A 103 7.43 -1.40 -6.92
N THR A 104 7.61 -0.09 -6.74
CA THR A 104 8.91 0.50 -6.43
C THR A 104 9.44 0.00 -5.09
N SER A 105 8.58 -0.06 -4.07
CA SER A 105 8.98 -0.54 -2.73
C SER A 105 9.51 -1.97 -2.76
N VAL A 106 8.82 -2.86 -3.49
CA VAL A 106 9.24 -4.25 -3.64
C VAL A 106 10.55 -4.31 -4.43
N ARG A 107 10.61 -3.68 -5.61
CA ARG A 107 11.82 -3.70 -6.46
C ARG A 107 13.06 -3.13 -5.79
N PHE A 108 12.89 -2.12 -4.93
CA PHE A 108 13.99 -1.61 -4.11
C PHE A 108 14.55 -2.69 -3.17
N CYS A 109 13.68 -3.44 -2.48
CA CYS A 109 14.11 -4.57 -1.64
C CYS A 109 14.87 -5.65 -2.43
N LEU A 110 14.51 -5.86 -3.70
CA LEU A 110 15.20 -6.81 -4.58
C LEU A 110 16.59 -6.33 -5.03
N GLY A 111 16.94 -5.05 -4.80
CA GLY A 111 18.13 -4.41 -5.36
C GLY A 111 18.00 -4.09 -6.86
N SER A 112 16.76 -4.03 -7.37
CA SER A 112 16.48 -3.75 -8.78
C SER A 112 16.61 -2.26 -9.08
N THR A 113 17.15 -1.92 -10.25
CA THR A 113 17.22 -0.54 -10.76
C THR A 113 15.93 -0.09 -11.45
N LYS A 114 14.94 -0.98 -11.61
CA LYS A 114 13.65 -0.69 -12.26
C LYS A 114 12.63 -0.06 -11.32
N THR A 115 13.07 0.93 -10.54
CA THR A 115 12.27 1.74 -9.63
C THR A 115 11.72 2.97 -10.36
N CYS A 116 10.73 3.67 -9.77
CA CYS A 116 10.19 4.87 -10.42
C CYS A 116 11.15 6.06 -10.50
N HIS A 117 12.16 6.10 -9.64
CA HIS A 117 13.29 7.04 -9.66
C HIS A 117 14.48 6.38 -8.96
N SER A 118 15.67 6.99 -9.07
CA SER A 118 16.87 6.52 -8.36
C SER A 118 16.67 6.62 -6.85
N LEU A 119 16.83 5.50 -6.16
CA LEU A 119 16.78 5.43 -4.70
C LEU A 119 18.19 5.31 -4.10
N PRO A 120 18.36 5.64 -2.80
CA PRO A 120 19.66 5.56 -2.14
C PRO A 120 20.32 4.18 -2.29
N SER A 121 21.58 4.18 -2.72
CA SER A 121 22.37 2.97 -2.93
C SER A 121 23.80 3.18 -2.42
N PRO A 122 24.36 2.24 -1.63
CA PRO A 122 23.76 0.99 -1.18
C PRO A 122 22.58 1.21 -0.21
N ALA A 123 21.56 0.36 -0.29
CA ALA A 123 20.40 0.44 0.60
C ALA A 123 20.79 0.12 2.05
N SER A 124 20.45 1.01 2.99
CA SER A 124 20.62 0.72 4.41
C SER A 124 19.61 -0.35 4.87
N THR A 125 19.95 -1.06 5.95
CA THR A 125 19.09 -2.12 6.50
C THR A 125 17.77 -1.54 7.01
N GLU A 126 17.84 -0.35 7.59
CA GLU A 126 16.73 0.43 8.10
C GLU A 126 15.75 0.81 6.98
N LEU A 127 16.27 1.27 5.84
CA LEU A 127 15.46 1.63 4.69
C LEU A 127 14.80 0.40 4.05
N LEU A 128 15.53 -0.72 3.92
CA LEU A 128 14.96 -2.00 3.47
C LEU A 128 13.82 -2.49 4.39
N HIS A 129 14.03 -2.40 5.71
CA HIS A 129 13.00 -2.73 6.69
C HIS A 129 11.79 -1.80 6.60
N PHE A 130 12.02 -0.50 6.37
CA PHE A 130 10.94 0.46 6.18
C PHE A 130 10.10 0.14 4.94
N HIS A 131 10.74 -0.18 3.80
CA HIS A 131 10.03 -0.64 2.60
C HIS A 131 9.20 -1.90 2.86
N GLY A 132 9.74 -2.88 3.60
CA GLY A 132 8.98 -4.06 4.04
C GLY A 132 7.78 -3.70 4.92
N LYS A 133 7.92 -2.73 5.85
CA LYS A 133 6.80 -2.24 6.66
C LYS A 133 5.74 -1.51 5.85
N LEU A 134 6.13 -0.73 4.83
CA LEU A 134 5.19 -0.10 3.89
C LEU A 134 4.37 -1.14 3.12
N GLN A 135 5.02 -2.22 2.65
CA GLN A 135 4.34 -3.33 1.97
C GLN A 135 3.33 -3.99 2.92
N ALA A 136 3.72 -4.26 4.17
CA ALA A 136 2.84 -4.83 5.18
C ALA A 136 1.67 -3.90 5.54
N PHE A 137 1.89 -2.58 5.58
CA PHE A 137 0.83 -1.60 5.79
C PHE A 137 -0.20 -1.63 4.66
N ILE A 138 0.24 -1.67 3.40
CA ILE A 138 -0.66 -1.79 2.23
C ILE A 138 -1.46 -3.09 2.30
N LEU A 139 -0.81 -4.22 2.59
CA LEU A 139 -1.49 -5.49 2.81
C LEU A 139 -2.55 -5.38 3.91
N ARG A 140 -2.21 -4.75 5.04
CA ARG A 140 -3.16 -4.58 6.15
C ARG A 140 -4.38 -3.76 5.74
N LEU A 141 -4.18 -2.69 4.98
CA LEU A 141 -5.27 -1.90 4.42
C LEU A 141 -6.18 -2.77 3.54
N PHE A 142 -5.60 -3.57 2.65
CA PHE A 142 -6.36 -4.46 1.76
C PHE A 142 -7.15 -5.53 2.51
N GLN A 143 -6.55 -6.17 3.51
CA GLN A 143 -7.22 -7.16 4.35
C GLN A 143 -8.42 -6.55 5.09
N LEU A 144 -8.27 -5.31 5.55
CA LEU A 144 -9.34 -4.56 6.20
C LEU A 144 -10.49 -4.22 5.25
N GLU A 145 -10.19 -3.83 4.01
CA GLU A 145 -11.22 -3.62 2.98
C GLU A 145 -11.94 -4.91 2.61
N LEU A 146 -11.20 -6.01 2.44
CA LEU A 146 -11.76 -7.34 2.20
C LEU A 146 -12.69 -7.77 3.34
N HIS A 147 -12.25 -7.61 4.59
CA HIS A 147 -13.07 -7.91 5.76
C HIS A 147 -14.34 -7.03 5.81
N GLY A 148 -14.21 -5.72 5.55
CA GLY A 148 -15.34 -4.79 5.49
C GLY A 148 -16.35 -5.20 4.41
N MET A 149 -15.89 -5.61 3.24
CA MET A 149 -16.77 -6.08 2.16
C MET A 149 -17.45 -7.41 2.50
N ALA A 150 -16.71 -8.38 3.05
CA ALA A 150 -17.24 -9.69 3.44
C ALA A 150 -18.32 -9.57 4.53
N THR A 151 -18.15 -8.63 5.46
CA THR A 151 -19.09 -8.42 6.58
C THR A 151 -20.34 -7.65 6.17
N THR A 152 -20.21 -6.54 5.44
CA THR A 152 -21.39 -5.73 5.04
C THR A 152 -22.10 -6.32 3.85
N GLY A 153 -21.40 -7.15 3.07
CA GLY A 153 -21.89 -7.62 1.80
C GLY A 153 -22.28 -6.45 0.90
N ARG A 154 -21.42 -5.44 0.78
CA ARG A 154 -21.59 -4.35 -0.19
C ARG A 154 -20.30 -4.16 -0.97
N ALA A 155 -20.41 -4.31 -2.28
CA ALA A 155 -19.34 -3.95 -3.22
C ALA A 155 -19.10 -2.45 -3.11
N ALA A 156 -17.86 -2.06 -2.84
CA ALA A 156 -17.48 -0.66 -2.69
C ALA A 156 -17.13 -0.01 -4.04
N GLY A 157 -16.82 -0.82 -5.06
CA GLY A 157 -16.36 -0.36 -6.37
C GLY A 157 -15.12 0.54 -6.28
N SER A 158 -14.82 1.22 -7.39
CA SER A 158 -13.64 2.10 -7.49
C SER A 158 -13.68 3.34 -6.62
N GLN A 159 -14.86 3.82 -6.19
CA GLN A 159 -14.93 5.00 -5.32
C GLN A 159 -14.89 4.66 -3.82
N GLY A 160 -15.00 3.38 -3.46
CA GLY A 160 -15.12 2.94 -2.08
C GLY A 160 -13.98 2.05 -1.58
N SER A 161 -12.96 1.77 -2.41
CA SER A 161 -11.83 0.91 -2.04
C SER A 161 -10.51 1.40 -2.64
N VAL A 162 -9.48 1.47 -1.81
CA VAL A 162 -8.09 1.74 -2.21
C VAL A 162 -7.56 0.55 -3.01
N LEU A 163 -7.85 -0.69 -2.58
CA LEU A 163 -7.48 -1.92 -3.27
C LEU A 163 -8.03 -1.90 -4.70
N TYR A 164 -9.34 -1.70 -4.86
CA TYR A 164 -9.98 -1.70 -6.16
C TYR A 164 -9.40 -0.60 -7.06
N SER A 165 -9.25 0.61 -6.53
CA SER A 165 -8.65 1.75 -7.24
C SER A 165 -7.21 1.49 -7.69
N MET A 166 -6.46 0.66 -6.96
CA MET A 166 -5.08 0.33 -7.28
C MET A 166 -4.99 -0.65 -8.45
N PHE A 167 -5.90 -1.63 -8.53
CA PHE A 167 -5.79 -2.75 -9.46
C PHE A 167 -6.70 -2.69 -10.67
N TRP A 168 -7.83 -1.98 -10.62
CA TRP A 168 -8.79 -1.93 -11.73
C TRP A 168 -9.14 -0.50 -12.13
N GLY A 169 -8.84 -0.18 -13.39
CA GLY A 169 -9.36 1.02 -14.04
C GLY A 169 -10.84 0.89 -14.40
N VAL A 170 -11.48 2.00 -14.76
CA VAL A 170 -12.90 2.06 -15.16
C VAL A 170 -13.25 1.08 -16.29
N TRP A 171 -12.27 0.71 -17.13
CA TRP A 171 -12.44 -0.16 -18.30
C TRP A 171 -12.04 -1.62 -18.07
N GLU A 172 -11.44 -1.94 -16.92
CA GLU A 172 -10.93 -3.29 -16.60
C GLU A 172 -11.75 -3.99 -15.51
N THR A 173 -12.83 -3.36 -15.04
CA THR A 173 -13.58 -3.73 -13.84
C THR A 173 -14.02 -5.20 -13.79
N THR A 174 -14.37 -5.79 -14.94
CA THR A 174 -14.85 -7.16 -15.06
C THR A 174 -13.77 -8.21 -15.37
N LYS A 175 -12.51 -7.79 -15.54
CA LYS A 175 -11.40 -8.68 -15.85
C LYS A 175 -10.49 -8.84 -14.63
N LEU A 176 -10.35 -10.06 -14.14
CA LEU A 176 -9.41 -10.35 -13.06
C LEU A 176 -7.97 -9.95 -13.48
N SER A 177 -7.54 -10.40 -14.65
CA SER A 177 -6.21 -10.14 -15.24
C SER A 177 -6.05 -8.70 -15.77
N SER A 178 -6.28 -7.70 -14.91
CA SER A 178 -5.93 -6.30 -15.22
C SER A 178 -4.42 -6.15 -15.39
N LYS A 179 -3.99 -5.06 -16.04
CA LYS A 179 -2.56 -4.78 -16.19
C LYS A 179 -1.80 -4.74 -14.86
N ALA A 180 -2.40 -4.14 -13.82
CA ALA A 180 -1.76 -4.06 -12.50
C ALA A 180 -1.64 -5.45 -11.85
N LEU A 181 -2.66 -6.30 -11.98
CA LEU A 181 -2.62 -7.65 -11.42
C LEU A 181 -1.62 -8.56 -12.16
N GLN A 182 -1.53 -8.43 -13.49
CA GLN A 182 -0.49 -9.09 -14.30
C GLN A 182 0.91 -8.66 -13.84
N GLN A 183 1.14 -7.36 -13.66
CA GLN A 183 2.41 -6.86 -13.14
C GLN A 183 2.70 -7.31 -11.70
N LEU A 184 1.67 -7.55 -10.88
CA LEU A 184 1.83 -8.15 -9.56
C LEU A 184 2.28 -9.61 -9.64
N ALA A 185 1.70 -10.39 -10.55
CA ALA A 185 2.12 -11.75 -10.81
C ALA A 185 3.58 -11.81 -11.30
N ASP A 186 3.97 -10.95 -12.24
CA ASP A 186 5.35 -10.88 -12.74
C ASP A 186 6.33 -10.55 -11.59
N LEU A 187 5.96 -9.56 -10.77
CA LEU A 187 6.76 -9.15 -9.61
C LEU A 187 6.87 -10.27 -8.58
N LEU A 188 5.83 -11.10 -8.43
CA LEU A 188 5.84 -12.26 -7.54
C LEU A 188 6.76 -13.36 -8.05
N VAL A 189 6.79 -13.62 -9.36
CA VAL A 189 7.75 -14.56 -9.97
C VAL A 189 9.18 -14.05 -9.76
N GLU A 190 9.44 -12.77 -10.05
CA GLU A 190 10.76 -12.13 -9.82
C GLU A 190 11.20 -12.25 -8.36
N THR A 191 10.30 -11.96 -7.41
CA THR A 191 10.56 -12.03 -5.97
C THR A 191 10.77 -13.46 -5.49
N THR A 192 10.05 -14.44 -6.06
CA THR A 192 10.20 -15.86 -5.73
C THR A 192 11.60 -16.34 -6.13
N LEU A 193 12.05 -16.05 -7.35
CA LEU A 193 13.40 -16.37 -7.82
C LEU A 193 14.49 -15.72 -6.95
N TRP A 194 14.28 -14.47 -6.56
CA TRP A 194 15.19 -13.74 -5.67
C TRP A 194 15.26 -14.31 -4.24
N ALA A 195 14.16 -14.88 -3.74
CA ALA A 195 14.07 -15.42 -2.38
C ALA A 195 14.46 -16.91 -2.29
N LEU A 196 14.31 -17.70 -3.36
CA LEU A 196 14.50 -19.16 -3.42
C LEU A 196 15.86 -19.67 -2.91
N HIS A 197 16.88 -18.81 -2.87
CA HIS A 197 18.24 -19.16 -2.45
C HIS A 197 18.74 -18.39 -1.22
N SER A 198 17.84 -17.73 -0.49
CA SER A 198 18.20 -16.89 0.65
C SER A 198 17.77 -17.50 1.98
N SER A 199 18.69 -17.59 2.94
CA SER A 199 18.39 -17.87 4.35
C SER A 199 17.94 -16.64 5.14
N GLN A 200 17.96 -15.45 4.52
CA GLN A 200 17.59 -14.21 5.17
C GLN A 200 16.06 -14.11 5.32
N GLU A 201 15.58 -14.16 6.57
CA GLU A 201 14.14 -14.14 6.89
C GLU A 201 13.40 -12.92 6.32
N TRP A 202 14.04 -11.76 6.27
CA TRP A 202 13.40 -10.54 5.77
C TRP A 202 13.04 -10.64 4.28
N ARG A 203 13.79 -11.41 3.48
CA ARG A 203 13.46 -11.68 2.08
C ARG A 203 12.22 -12.56 1.96
N LEU A 204 12.13 -13.58 2.80
CA LEU A 204 10.94 -14.43 2.89
C LEU A 204 9.71 -13.64 3.35
N ARG A 205 9.88 -12.63 4.22
CA ARG A 205 8.80 -11.70 4.60
C ARG A 205 8.31 -10.85 3.43
N VAL A 206 9.20 -10.34 2.58
CA VAL A 206 8.81 -9.61 1.35
C VAL A 206 8.02 -10.52 0.41
N LEU A 207 8.52 -11.74 0.15
CA LEU A 207 7.82 -12.73 -0.66
C LEU A 207 6.44 -13.06 -0.10
N GLY A 208 6.36 -13.42 1.19
CA GLY A 208 5.10 -13.77 1.85
C GLY A 208 4.10 -12.62 1.83
N THR A 209 4.55 -11.37 2.04
CA THR A 209 3.70 -10.18 1.95
C THR A 209 3.11 -10.03 0.54
N LEU A 210 3.91 -10.26 -0.50
CA LEU A 210 3.44 -10.15 -1.89
C LEU A 210 2.46 -11.26 -2.27
N GLN A 211 2.67 -12.49 -1.76
CA GLN A 211 1.74 -13.60 -1.91
C GLN A 211 0.39 -13.29 -1.26
N GLU A 212 0.41 -12.75 -0.05
CA GLU A 212 -0.80 -12.33 0.68
C GLU A 212 -1.50 -11.16 -0.02
N ILE A 213 -0.76 -10.19 -0.57
CA ILE A 213 -1.36 -9.11 -1.37
C ILE A 213 -2.10 -9.72 -2.57
N LEU A 214 -1.46 -10.64 -3.31
CA LEU A 214 -2.09 -11.30 -4.45
C LEU A 214 -3.36 -12.05 -4.03
N ALA A 215 -3.29 -12.84 -2.96
CA ALA A 215 -4.43 -13.59 -2.44
C ALA A 215 -5.60 -12.67 -2.08
N VAL A 216 -5.36 -11.62 -1.30
CA VAL A 216 -6.38 -10.66 -0.88
C VAL A 216 -7.00 -9.94 -2.07
N VAL A 217 -6.21 -9.56 -3.07
CA VAL A 217 -6.70 -8.86 -4.27
C VAL A 217 -7.58 -9.77 -5.13
N VAL A 218 -7.17 -11.03 -5.33
CA VAL A 218 -7.94 -12.04 -6.06
C VAL A 218 -9.25 -12.37 -5.33
N GLU A 219 -9.20 -12.56 -4.01
CA GLU A 219 -10.37 -12.85 -3.19
C GLU A 219 -11.35 -11.67 -3.17
N TYR A 220 -10.82 -10.44 -3.05
CA TYR A 220 -11.64 -9.22 -3.12
C TYR A 220 -12.40 -9.16 -4.45
N TRP A 221 -11.71 -9.33 -5.58
CA TRP A 221 -12.35 -9.32 -6.90
C TRP A 221 -13.40 -10.43 -7.04
N ALA A 222 -13.11 -11.63 -6.55
CA ALA A 222 -14.02 -12.76 -6.60
C ALA A 222 -15.30 -12.49 -5.79
N LEU A 223 -15.17 -11.97 -4.57
CA LEU A 223 -16.33 -11.62 -3.73
C LEU A 223 -17.18 -10.52 -4.36
N GLU A 224 -16.55 -9.51 -4.96
CA GLU A 224 -17.26 -8.43 -5.66
C GLU A 224 -18.07 -8.98 -6.84
N HIS A 225 -17.52 -9.93 -7.62
CA HIS A 225 -18.15 -10.43 -8.86
C HIS A 225 -19.04 -11.67 -8.70
N THR A 226 -18.81 -12.52 -7.70
CA THR A 226 -19.60 -13.74 -7.46
C THR A 226 -21.09 -13.43 -7.30
N ARG A 227 -21.40 -12.25 -6.78
CA ARG A 227 -22.76 -11.75 -6.57
C ARG A 227 -23.52 -11.45 -7.85
N TYR A 228 -22.79 -11.14 -8.92
CA TYR A 228 -23.36 -10.80 -10.21
C TYR A 228 -23.36 -12.02 -11.14
N ASN A 229 -22.25 -12.75 -11.22
CA ASN A 229 -22.13 -13.92 -12.09
C ASN A 229 -20.93 -14.79 -11.69
N SER A 230 -21.19 -16.01 -11.19
CA SER A 230 -20.15 -16.97 -10.85
C SER A 230 -19.31 -17.44 -12.04
N LEU A 231 -19.85 -17.40 -13.26
CA LEU A 231 -19.12 -17.77 -14.48
C LEU A 231 -18.02 -16.75 -14.79
N ILE A 232 -18.24 -15.47 -14.52
CA ILE A 232 -17.21 -14.43 -14.68
C ILE A 232 -16.02 -14.76 -13.78
N VAL A 233 -16.30 -15.19 -12.54
CA VAL A 233 -15.26 -15.53 -11.57
C VAL A 233 -14.47 -16.75 -12.02
N GLN A 234 -15.14 -17.81 -12.47
CA GLN A 234 -14.49 -19.02 -12.98
C GLN A 234 -13.58 -18.73 -14.18
N ASN A 235 -14.10 -18.01 -15.18
CA ASN A 235 -13.31 -17.64 -16.35
C ASN A 235 -12.13 -16.73 -15.97
N GLY A 236 -12.35 -15.77 -15.07
CA GLY A 236 -11.30 -14.89 -14.57
C GLY A 236 -10.17 -15.68 -13.88
N PHE A 237 -10.50 -16.66 -13.05
CA PHE A 237 -9.51 -17.54 -12.42
C PHE A 237 -8.74 -18.37 -13.44
N GLN A 238 -9.42 -18.94 -14.44
CA GLN A 238 -8.77 -19.71 -15.48
C GLN A 238 -7.78 -18.84 -16.27
N ASP A 239 -8.22 -17.70 -16.79
CA ASP A 239 -7.39 -16.77 -17.56
C ASP A 239 -6.16 -16.30 -16.77
N PHE A 240 -6.35 -16.02 -15.47
CA PHE A 240 -5.27 -15.56 -14.61
C PHE A 240 -4.29 -16.68 -14.23
N ALA A 241 -4.80 -17.89 -13.98
CA ALA A 241 -3.95 -19.06 -13.74
C ALA A 241 -3.11 -19.41 -14.98
N GLU A 242 -3.70 -19.35 -16.18
CA GLU A 242 -2.98 -19.53 -17.45
C GLU A 242 -1.89 -18.45 -17.62
N TYR A 243 -2.19 -17.18 -17.31
CA TYR A 243 -1.18 -16.11 -17.31
C TYR A 243 0.00 -16.42 -16.38
N ILE A 244 -0.27 -16.76 -15.12
CA ILE A 244 0.79 -17.09 -14.14
C ILE A 244 1.60 -18.30 -14.63
N ALA A 245 0.94 -19.34 -15.13
CA ALA A 245 1.61 -20.54 -15.62
C ALA A 245 2.57 -20.22 -16.77
N ILE A 246 2.23 -19.29 -17.67
CA ILE A 246 3.12 -18.81 -18.74
C ILE A 246 4.31 -18.04 -18.16
N GLN A 247 4.11 -17.17 -17.17
CA GLN A 247 5.21 -16.39 -16.57
C GLN A 247 6.19 -17.23 -15.74
N CYS A 248 5.74 -18.39 -15.25
CA CYS A 248 6.58 -19.32 -14.49
C CYS A 248 7.41 -20.28 -15.35
N GLN A 249 7.27 -20.27 -16.68
CA GLN A 249 8.07 -21.06 -17.62
C GLN A 249 9.44 -20.42 -17.87
#